data_AF-F7KTJ4-F1
#
_entry.id   AF-F7KTJ4-F1
#
_cell.length_a   1.000
_cell.length_b   1.000
_cell.length_c   1.000
_cell.angle_alpha   90.00
_cell.angle_beta   90.00
_cell.angle_gamma   90.00
#
_symmetry.space_group_name_H-M   'P 1'
#
loop_
_entity.id
_entity.type
_entity.pdbx_description
1 polymer ?
#
loop_
_entity_poly.entity_id
_entity_poly.type
_entity_poly.pdbx_seq_one_letter_code
_entity_poly.pdbx_strand_id
1 'polypeptide(L)' 'MTKQIEKVLKIPVVRKWYRCPNQECGQKLLIYDNTAQCSGVYIRCKKCGREVEIRIKN' A
#
# COMPACT_ATOMS: atom_id res chain seq x y z
N MET A 1 -20.93 8.88 27.33
CA MET A 1 -20.83 9.55 26.02
C MET A 1 -20.37 8.53 24.98
N THR A 2 -21.30 7.81 24.37
CA THR A 2 -21.02 6.75 23.39
C THR A 2 -20.70 7.36 22.03
N LYS A 3 -19.42 7.38 21.64
CA LYS A 3 -19.00 7.77 20.29
C LYS A 3 -19.56 6.75 19.29
N GLN A 4 -20.54 7.15 18.49
CA GLN A 4 -20.97 6.39 17.32
C GLN A 4 -19.81 6.37 16.32
N ILE A 5 -19.30 5.17 16.01
CA ILE A 5 -18.29 4.98 14.97
C ILE A 5 -19.06 4.80 13.66
N GLU A 6 -19.30 5.90 12.96
CA GLU A 6 -19.81 5.86 11.60
C GLU A 6 -18.76 5.15 10.72
N LYS A 7 -19.02 3.88 10.38
CA LYS A 7 -18.23 3.15 9.39
C LYS A 7 -18.49 3.77 8.02
N VAL A 8 -17.70 4.78 7.66
CA VAL A 8 -17.65 5.33 6.31
C VAL A 8 -17.26 4.19 5.36
N LEU A 9 -18.18 3.78 4.49
CA LEU A 9 -17.90 2.89 3.37
C LEU A 9 -16.86 3.57 2.47
N LYS A 10 -15.59 3.18 2.60
CA LYS A 10 -14.54 3.60 1.67
C LYS A 10 -14.78 2.85 0.36
N ILE A 11 -15.28 3.53 -0.65
CA ILE A 11 -15.44 2.97 -2.00
C ILE A 11 -14.06 2.99 -2.68
N PRO A 12 -13.60 1.87 -3.29
CA PRO A 12 -12.31 1.81 -3.99
C PRO A 12 -12.38 2.50 -5.34
N VAL A 13 -12.37 3.84 -5.34
CA VAL A 13 -12.51 4.68 -6.53
C VAL A 13 -11.17 4.89 -7.25
N VAL A 14 -10.04 4.88 -6.52
CA VAL A 14 -8.73 5.25 -7.05
C VAL A 14 -7.73 4.11 -6.89
N ARG A 15 -7.05 3.77 -7.98
CA ARG A 15 -5.95 2.81 -7.99
C ARG A 15 -4.60 3.53 -8.07
N LYS A 16 -3.65 3.14 -7.23
CA LYS A 16 -2.30 3.72 -7.17
C LYS A 16 -1.24 2.63 -7.26
N TRP A 17 -0.12 2.97 -7.91
CA TRP A 17 1.05 2.10 -7.92
C TRP A 17 1.81 2.22 -6.61
N TYR A 18 2.02 1.10 -5.93
CA TYR A 18 3.04 1.00 -4.89
C TYR A 18 4.40 0.91 -5.58
N ARG A 19 5.27 1.86 -5.27
CA ARG A 19 6.62 1.92 -5.81
C ARG A 19 7.60 1.37 -4.79
N CYS A 20 8.68 0.77 -5.28
CA CYS A 20 9.78 0.34 -4.45
C CYS A 20 10.27 1.53 -3.61
N PRO A 21 10.30 1.41 -2.27
CA PRO A 21 10.72 2.50 -1.38
C PRO A 21 12.20 2.84 -1.52
N ASN A 22 12.98 1.96 -2.16
CA ASN A 22 14.36 2.24 -2.49
C ASN A 22 14.45 3.40 -3.50
N GLN A 23 15.06 4.51 -3.07
CA GLN A 23 15.15 5.79 -3.80
C GLN A 23 15.77 5.62 -5.19
N GLU A 24 16.77 4.75 -5.33
CA GLU A 24 17.47 4.49 -6.59
C GLU A 24 16.69 3.54 -7.53
N CYS A 25 15.60 2.93 -7.05
CA CYS A 25 14.85 1.92 -7.80
C CYS A 25 13.56 2.47 -8.40
N GLY A 26 12.65 2.97 -7.54
CA GLY A 26 11.35 3.52 -7.92
C GLY A 26 10.41 2.59 -8.71
N GLN A 27 10.75 1.31 -8.84
CA GLN A 27 10.01 0.34 -9.67
C GLN A 27 8.58 0.15 -9.14
N LYS A 28 7.63 0.10 -10.08
CA LYS A 28 6.25 -0.29 -9.81
C LYS A 28 6.21 -1.75 -9.36
N LEU A 29 5.67 -1.99 -8.17
CA LEU A 29 5.64 -3.32 -7.56
C LEU A 29 4.24 -3.95 -7.63
N LEU A 30 3.22 -3.19 -7.24
CA LEU A 30 1.83 -3.63 -7.28
C LEU A 30 0.90 -2.43 -7.39
N ILE A 31 -0.38 -2.69 -7.68
CA ILE A 31 -1.44 -1.68 -7.64
C ILE A 31 -2.28 -1.96 -6.40
N TYR A 32 -2.66 -0.91 -5.68
CA TYR A 32 -3.61 -0.98 -4.58
C TYR A 32 -4.67 0.12 -4.74
N ASP A 33 -5.86 -0.12 -4.21
CA ASP A 33 -6.91 0.89 -4.17
C ASP A 33 -6.75 1.81 -2.95
N ASN A 34 -7.41 2.97 -2.95
CA ASN A 34 -7.35 3.98 -1.90
C ASN A 34 -8.00 3.57 -0.56
N THR A 35 -8.44 2.33 -0.40
CA THR A 35 -9.05 1.80 0.83
C THR A 35 -8.20 0.68 1.44
N ALA A 36 -7.24 0.17 0.67
CA ALA A 36 -6.33 -0.89 1.10
C ALA A 36 -5.53 -0.49 2.35
N GLN A 37 -5.41 -1.44 3.27
CA GLN A 37 -4.47 -1.41 4.39
C GLN A 37 -3.62 -2.67 4.32
N CYS A 38 -2.29 -2.52 4.43
CA CYS A 38 -1.37 -3.64 4.31
C CYS A 38 -0.12 -3.41 5.15
N SER A 39 0.27 -4.44 5.90
CA SER A 39 1.49 -4.50 6.69
C SER A 39 1.88 -5.98 6.88
N GLY A 40 3.17 -6.28 7.06
CA GLY A 40 3.64 -7.66 7.23
C GLY A 40 3.68 -8.50 5.94
N VAL A 41 3.49 -7.88 4.78
CA VAL A 41 3.66 -8.51 3.46
C VAL A 41 4.98 -8.05 2.87
N TYR A 42 5.83 -9.00 2.48
CA TYR A 42 7.16 -8.74 1.94
C TYR A 42 7.25 -9.27 0.51
N ILE A 43 7.82 -8.47 -0.38
CA ILE A 43 8.09 -8.90 -1.75
C ILE A 43 9.51 -8.55 -2.14
N ARG A 44 10.10 -9.38 -2.98
CA ARG A 44 11.40 -9.11 -3.57
C ARG A 44 11.25 -8.21 -4.80
N CYS A 45 11.86 -7.02 -4.77
CA CYS A 45 11.89 -6.16 -5.94
C CYS A 45 12.75 -6.79 -7.04
N LYS A 46 12.18 -7.01 -8.23
CA LYS A 46 12.90 -7.64 -9.35
C LYS A 46 14.02 -6.78 -9.96
N LYS A 47 14.01 -5.46 -9.74
CA LYS A 47 15.04 -4.54 -10.25
C LYS A 47 16.21 -4.35 -9.30
N CYS A 48 15.98 -3.99 -8.04
CA CYS A 48 17.07 -3.82 -7.07
C CYS A 48 17.42 -5.10 -6.30
N GLY A 49 16.63 -6.18 -6.44
CA GLY A 49 16.85 -7.46 -5.78
C GLY A 49 16.56 -7.48 -4.27
N ARG A 50 16.32 -6.32 -3.65
CA ARG A 50 16.04 -6.17 -2.21
C ARG A 50 14.63 -6.62 -1.86
N GLU A 51 14.49 -7.17 -0.66
CA GLU A 51 13.19 -7.42 -0.05
C GLU A 51 12.62 -6.10 0.51
N VAL A 52 11.34 -5.86 0.25
CA VAL A 52 10.65 -4.66 0.71
C VAL A 52 9.32 -5.05 1.35
N GLU A 53 9.04 -4.46 2.50
CA GLU A 53 7.73 -4.54 3.11
C GLU A 53 6.75 -3.62 2.36
N ILE A 54 5.57 -4.14 2.06
CA ILE A 54 4.46 -3.36 1.55
C ILE A 54 3.71 -2.75 2.74
N ARG A 55 3.89 -1.43 2.93
CA ARG A 55 3.21 -0.66 3.97
C ARG A 55 2.23 0.32 3.35
N ILE A 56 0.94 0.01 3.44
CA ILE A 56 -0.14 0.89 2.98
C ILE A 56 -0.94 1.35 4.20
N LYS A 57 -0.88 2.66 4.49
CA LYS A 57 -1.66 3.33 5.55
C LYS A 57 -2.51 4.43 4.90
N ASN A 58 -3.82 4.23 4.83
CA ASN A 58 -4.80 5.13 4.21
C ASN A 58 -6.08 5.25 5.05
#